data_AF-A0A9D1VA42-F1
#
_entry.id   AF-A0A9D1VA42-F1
#
_cell.length_a   1.000
_cell.length_b   1.000
_cell.length_c   1.000
_cell.angle_alpha   90.00
_cell.angle_beta   90.00
_cell.angle_gamma   90.00
#
_symmetry.space_group_name_H-M   'P 1'
#
loop_
_entity.id
_entity.type
_entity.pdbx_description
1 polymer ?
#
loop_
_entity_poly.entity_id
_entity_poly.type
_entity_poly.pdbx_seq_one_letter_code
_entity_poly.pdbx_strand_id
1 'polypeptide(L)'
;MFRNLIFDWSGTLCDDLALTIEATNYVLTQYGREPLTTEAFRNEFQLPYPGYYAWKTPEARLEDLENLYRKAFDASATGVTLLPHARDFIRYCAASGIRCFILTSMDPKAFDSQVRALGLFPYFEHIHSGIHNKEEHIPLLMKQHGLRPEDTAFIGDMQHDIDAAHRVGITGIGVLTGYNNAQQLSASKPDFIVPDLAALKGLMLRAMAAPAPDEIRINGLEFSCCIGVPDEERAEPQRIRADIAFIPPLPPADMEDDIEHTIDYEALSRHLVALAQQQPVRLLETLAHRFARSIVEDFGARRACVELHKFILPDAASSSVRASYPAR
;
A
#
# COMPACT_ATOMS: atom_id res chain seq x y z
N MET A 1 -3.51 8.75 -0.55
CA MET A 1 -3.72 8.69 0.91
C MET A 1 -4.33 7.35 1.24
N PHE A 2 -3.79 6.62 2.21
CA PHE A 2 -4.25 5.26 2.52
C PHE A 2 -5.65 5.27 3.13
N ARG A 3 -6.50 4.37 2.63
CA ARG A 3 -7.82 4.08 3.19
C ARG A 3 -7.82 2.76 3.95
N ASN A 4 -6.86 1.87 3.64
CA ASN A 4 -6.76 0.55 4.22
C ASN A 4 -5.32 0.31 4.68
N LEU A 5 -5.16 -0.21 5.89
CA LEU A 5 -3.86 -0.58 6.45
C LEU A 5 -3.92 -2.04 6.92
N ILE A 6 -3.01 -2.86 6.39
CA ILE A 6 -2.78 -4.23 6.82
C ILE A 6 -1.56 -4.20 7.74
N PHE A 7 -1.67 -4.73 8.95
CA PHE A 7 -0.57 -4.75 9.91
C PHE A 7 -0.10 -6.18 10.13
N ASP A 8 1.22 -6.37 10.22
CA ASP A 8 1.74 -7.46 11.05
C ASP A 8 1.50 -7.16 12.54
N TRP A 9 1.78 -8.15 13.38
CA TRP A 9 1.51 -8.09 14.80
C TRP A 9 2.78 -7.96 15.63
N SER A 10 3.58 -9.03 15.71
CA SER A 10 4.88 -9.08 16.41
C SER A 10 5.83 -8.06 15.80
N GLY A 11 6.54 -7.30 16.62
CA GLY A 11 7.49 -6.27 16.16
C GLY A 11 6.85 -5.02 15.53
N THR A 12 5.55 -5.04 15.22
CA THR A 12 4.82 -3.94 14.56
C THR A 12 3.81 -3.26 15.48
N LEU A 13 2.94 -4.03 16.13
CA LEU A 13 1.96 -3.53 17.12
C LEU A 13 2.28 -3.98 18.54
N CYS A 14 2.92 -5.14 18.69
CA CYS A 14 3.28 -5.72 19.97
C CYS A 14 4.79 -5.92 20.10
N ASP A 15 5.28 -5.75 21.33
CA ASP A 15 6.65 -6.04 21.71
C ASP A 15 6.71 -7.41 22.37
N ASP A 16 7.14 -8.40 21.57
CA ASP A 16 7.35 -9.78 21.98
C ASP A 16 8.76 -10.29 21.68
N LEU A 17 9.65 -9.45 21.13
CA LEU A 17 10.99 -9.85 20.70
C LEU A 17 11.80 -10.48 21.84
N ALA A 18 11.79 -9.85 23.02
CA ALA A 18 12.50 -10.36 24.19
C ALA A 18 11.98 -11.74 24.61
N LEU A 19 10.66 -11.94 24.63
CA LEU A 19 10.04 -13.22 24.97
C LEU A 19 10.33 -14.29 23.91
N THR A 20 10.34 -13.90 22.63
CA THR A 20 10.72 -14.82 21.54
C THR A 20 12.17 -15.25 21.67
N ILE A 21 13.09 -14.35 22.03
CA ILE A 21 14.49 -14.69 22.26
C ILE A 21 14.62 -15.61 23.48
N GLU A 22 13.93 -15.32 24.58
CA GLU A 22 13.90 -16.19 25.78
C GLU A 22 13.41 -17.59 25.44
N ALA A 23 12.27 -17.70 24.74
CA ALA A 23 11.69 -18.98 24.34
C ALA A 23 12.57 -19.74 23.34
N THR A 24 13.16 -19.03 22.37
CA THR A 24 14.12 -19.62 21.42
C THR A 24 15.34 -20.15 22.15
N ASN A 25 15.91 -19.37 23.07
CA ASN A 25 17.07 -19.79 23.87
C ASN A 25 16.74 -20.99 24.77
N TYR A 26 15.54 -21.02 25.36
CA TYR A 26 15.09 -22.21 26.10
C TYR A 26 15.10 -23.44 25.21
N VAL A 27 14.50 -23.38 24.02
CA VAL A 27 14.51 -24.47 23.04
C VAL A 27 15.95 -24.90 22.71
N LEU A 28 16.82 -23.94 22.34
CA LEU A 28 18.21 -24.20 22.00
C LEU A 28 18.96 -24.95 23.12
N THR A 29 18.78 -24.55 24.37
CA THR A 29 19.43 -25.21 25.52
C THR A 29 18.95 -26.64 25.74
N GLN A 30 17.69 -26.97 25.42
CA GLN A 30 17.19 -28.36 25.51
C GLN A 30 17.89 -29.29 24.51
N TYR A 31 18.40 -28.75 23.41
CA TYR A 31 19.18 -29.46 22.40
C TYR A 31 20.69 -29.19 22.53
N GLY A 32 21.15 -28.72 23.70
CA GLY A 32 22.57 -28.51 23.98
C GLY A 32 23.23 -27.43 23.11
N ARG A 33 22.47 -26.46 22.62
CA ARG A 33 22.99 -25.29 21.88
C ARG A 33 23.15 -24.11 22.83
N GLU A 34 24.15 -23.27 22.55
CA GLU A 34 24.39 -22.05 23.30
C GLU A 34 23.26 -21.02 23.07
N PRO A 35 22.86 -20.25 24.11
CA PRO A 35 21.91 -19.16 23.97
C PRO A 35 22.43 -18.06 23.04
N LEU A 36 21.53 -17.47 22.26
CA LEU A 36 21.80 -16.33 21.39
C LEU A 36 21.66 -15.02 22.15
N THR A 37 22.52 -14.05 21.81
CA THR A 37 22.28 -12.64 22.13
C THR A 37 21.17 -12.09 21.22
N THR A 38 20.58 -10.95 21.58
CA THR A 38 19.58 -10.27 20.74
C THR A 38 20.12 -9.97 19.34
N GLU A 39 21.37 -9.51 19.24
CA GLU A 39 22.00 -9.22 17.95
C GLU A 39 22.20 -10.48 17.11
N ALA A 40 22.70 -11.56 17.72
CA ALA A 40 22.86 -12.84 17.03
C ALA A 40 21.51 -13.38 16.55
N PHE A 41 20.48 -13.33 17.40
CA PHE A 41 19.13 -13.73 17.04
C PHE A 41 18.59 -12.92 15.84
N ARG A 42 18.71 -11.59 15.86
CA ARG A 42 18.25 -10.73 14.74
C ARG A 42 18.98 -11.01 13.42
N ASN A 43 20.26 -11.40 13.48
CA ASN A 43 21.04 -11.71 12.29
C ASN A 43 20.73 -13.10 11.71
N GLU A 44 20.32 -14.04 12.56
CA GLU A 44 20.14 -15.44 12.20
C GLU A 44 18.68 -15.85 12.01
N PHE A 45 17.74 -15.22 12.71
CA PHE A 45 16.34 -15.56 12.68
C PHE A 45 15.73 -15.24 11.31
N GLN A 46 15.00 -16.21 10.77
CA GLN A 46 14.37 -16.12 9.46
C GLN A 46 12.99 -16.78 9.51
N LEU A 47 12.07 -16.22 8.74
CA LEU A 47 10.79 -16.86 8.46
C LEU A 47 10.82 -17.54 7.08
N PRO A 48 10.15 -18.69 6.93
CA PRO A 48 9.35 -19.39 7.94
C PRO A 48 10.21 -20.13 8.98
N TYR A 49 9.82 -20.06 10.26
CA TYR A 49 10.60 -20.59 11.40
C TYR A 49 10.96 -22.08 11.35
N PRO A 50 10.21 -22.99 10.69
CA PRO A 50 10.63 -24.39 10.60
C PRO A 50 12.01 -24.56 9.93
N GLY A 51 12.34 -23.72 8.93
CA GLY A 51 13.65 -23.73 8.29
C GLY A 51 14.77 -23.29 9.23
N TYR A 52 14.52 -22.25 10.04
CA TYR A 52 15.46 -21.76 11.05
C TYR A 52 15.79 -22.85 12.08
N TYR A 53 14.79 -23.53 12.62
CA TYR A 53 15.02 -24.59 13.60
C TYR A 53 15.60 -25.87 12.97
N ALA A 54 15.26 -26.20 11.72
CA ALA A 54 15.91 -27.32 11.02
C ALA A 54 17.42 -27.10 10.88
N TRP A 55 17.87 -25.85 10.75
CA TRP A 55 19.29 -25.50 10.73
C TRP A 55 19.93 -25.53 12.13
N LYS A 56 19.29 -24.95 13.15
CA LYS A 56 19.84 -24.86 14.52
C LYS A 56 19.81 -26.19 15.28
N THR A 57 18.74 -26.95 15.11
CA THR A 57 18.43 -28.19 15.82
C THR A 57 17.91 -29.26 14.83
N PRO A 58 18.73 -29.72 13.87
CA PRO A 58 18.32 -30.70 12.85
C PRO A 58 17.81 -32.03 13.42
N GLU A 59 18.20 -32.37 14.65
CA GLU A 59 17.76 -33.57 15.37
C GLU A 59 16.35 -33.43 15.98
N ALA A 60 15.81 -32.22 16.06
CA ALA A 60 14.56 -31.94 16.74
C ALA A 60 13.35 -32.14 15.82
N ARG A 61 12.28 -32.70 16.36
CA ARG A 61 10.97 -32.68 15.69
C ARG A 61 10.33 -31.32 15.89
N LEU A 62 9.72 -30.77 14.84
CA LEU A 62 9.04 -29.47 14.88
C LEU A 62 7.98 -29.38 15.99
N GLU A 63 7.24 -30.47 16.20
CA GLU A 63 6.22 -30.56 17.25
C GLU A 63 6.81 -30.42 18.66
N ASP A 64 7.98 -31.01 18.92
CA ASP A 64 8.67 -30.91 20.21
C ASP A 64 9.19 -29.47 20.42
N LEU A 65 9.74 -28.86 19.35
CA LEU A 65 10.19 -27.47 19.36
C LEU A 65 9.05 -26.51 19.67
N GLU A 66 7.90 -26.67 19.02
CA GLU A 66 6.71 -25.82 19.26
C GLU A 66 6.19 -25.95 20.69
N ASN A 67 6.16 -27.18 21.23
CA ASN A 67 5.74 -27.41 22.61
C ASN A 67 6.71 -26.77 23.62
N LEU A 68 8.02 -26.90 23.41
CA LEU A 68 9.04 -26.27 24.26
C LEU A 68 8.99 -24.75 24.16
N TYR A 69 8.84 -24.21 22.94
CA TYR A 69 8.72 -22.77 22.69
C TYR A 69 7.50 -22.20 23.40
N ARG A 70 6.31 -22.78 23.18
CA ARG A 70 5.05 -22.30 23.81
C ARG A 70 5.16 -22.36 25.33
N LYS A 71 5.68 -23.45 25.88
CA LYS A 71 5.90 -23.59 27.33
C LYS A 71 6.80 -22.49 27.89
N ALA A 72 7.90 -22.18 27.22
CA ALA A 72 8.82 -21.14 27.67
C ALA A 72 8.24 -19.73 27.52
N PHE A 73 7.54 -19.48 26.41
CA PHE A 73 6.88 -18.21 26.14
C PHE A 73 5.78 -17.93 27.18
N ASP A 74 4.93 -18.91 27.47
CA ASP A 74 3.84 -18.79 28.46
C ASP A 74 4.36 -18.68 29.91
N ALA A 75 5.55 -19.21 30.18
CA ALA A 75 6.19 -19.15 31.50
C ALA A 75 7.00 -17.86 31.73
N SER A 76 7.18 -17.01 30.71
CA SER A 76 7.95 -15.77 30.89
C SER A 76 7.27 -14.86 31.90
N ALA A 77 8.07 -14.31 32.82
CA ALA A 77 7.59 -13.29 33.76
C ALA A 77 7.32 -11.96 33.06
N THR A 78 7.87 -11.78 31.86
CA THR A 78 7.64 -10.63 31.00
C THR A 78 6.38 -10.89 30.18
N GLY A 79 5.38 -10.03 30.30
CA GLY A 79 4.18 -10.10 29.46
C GLY A 79 4.39 -9.39 28.12
N VAL A 80 3.65 -9.81 27.09
CA VAL A 80 3.60 -9.04 25.84
C VAL A 80 2.87 -7.73 26.07
N THR A 81 3.48 -6.64 25.61
CA THR A 81 2.91 -5.29 25.69
C THR A 81 2.76 -4.70 24.30
N LEU A 82 1.97 -3.62 24.20
CA LEU A 82 1.93 -2.84 22.97
C LEU A 82 3.22 -2.06 22.81
N LEU A 83 3.71 -2.00 21.57
CA LEU A 83 4.79 -1.10 21.23
C LEU A 83 4.37 0.37 21.48
N PRO A 84 5.32 1.26 21.78
CA PRO A 84 5.04 2.69 21.90
C PRO A 84 4.24 3.20 20.71
N HIS A 85 3.24 4.04 20.99
CA HIS A 85 2.36 4.66 19.99
C HIS A 85 1.42 3.73 19.19
N ALA A 86 1.50 2.40 19.32
CA ALA A 86 0.63 1.47 18.60
C ALA A 86 -0.86 1.72 18.90
N ARG A 87 -1.23 1.86 20.18
CA ARG A 87 -2.61 2.15 20.58
C ARG A 87 -3.11 3.48 19.99
N ASP A 88 -2.29 4.52 20.07
CA ASP A 88 -2.66 5.85 19.59
C ASP A 88 -2.77 5.91 18.06
N PHE A 89 -1.95 5.12 17.36
CA PHE A 89 -2.01 4.97 15.92
C PHE A 89 -3.30 4.26 15.48
N ILE A 90 -3.63 3.13 16.11
CA ILE A 90 -4.85 2.37 15.80
C ILE A 90 -6.11 3.20 16.09
N ARG A 91 -6.14 3.94 17.21
CA ARG A 91 -7.24 4.87 17.52
C ARG A 91 -7.35 6.01 16.50
N TYR A 92 -6.22 6.54 16.04
CA TYR A 92 -6.19 7.53 14.96
C TYR A 92 -6.78 6.97 13.67
N CYS A 93 -6.39 5.75 13.27
CA CYS A 93 -6.93 5.12 12.07
C CYS A 93 -8.45 4.99 12.13
N ALA A 94 -8.98 4.49 13.26
CA ALA A 94 -10.43 4.40 13.47
C ALA A 94 -11.13 5.77 13.43
N ALA A 95 -10.56 6.80 14.07
CA ALA A 95 -11.11 8.15 14.04
C ALA A 95 -11.07 8.80 12.65
N SER A 96 -10.10 8.41 11.81
CA SER A 96 -9.93 8.89 10.44
C SER A 96 -10.67 8.05 9.39
N GLY A 97 -11.44 7.03 9.81
CA GLY A 97 -12.15 6.13 8.89
C GLY A 97 -11.23 5.24 8.05
N ILE A 98 -9.98 5.04 8.49
CA ILE A 98 -9.04 4.11 7.87
C ILE A 98 -9.35 2.71 8.36
N ARG A 99 -9.56 1.78 7.43
CA ARG A 99 -9.89 0.38 7.71
C ARG A 99 -8.61 -0.36 8.09
N CYS A 100 -8.60 -1.04 9.23
CA CYS A 100 -7.44 -1.76 9.73
C CYS A 100 -7.66 -3.28 9.67
N PHE A 101 -6.65 -4.00 9.19
CA PHE A 101 -6.64 -5.46 9.07
C PHE A 101 -5.39 -6.02 9.74
N ILE A 102 -5.49 -7.22 10.29
CA ILE A 102 -4.31 -7.98 10.75
C ILE A 102 -3.99 -9.08 9.73
N LEU A 103 -2.71 -9.21 9.39
CA LEU A 103 -2.18 -10.37 8.67
C LEU A 103 -0.88 -10.84 9.32
N THR A 104 -0.98 -11.90 10.12
CA THR A 104 0.11 -12.41 10.95
C THR A 104 0.27 -13.92 10.84
N SER A 105 1.51 -14.39 11.01
CA SER A 105 1.86 -15.82 11.07
C SER A 105 1.64 -16.44 12.45
N MET A 106 1.28 -15.64 13.45
CA MET A 106 1.01 -16.12 14.81
C MET A 106 -0.12 -17.14 14.86
N ASP A 107 0.00 -18.11 15.76
CA ASP A 107 -1.05 -19.06 16.09
C ASP A 107 -2.38 -18.34 16.40
N PRO A 108 -3.51 -18.75 15.78
CA PRO A 108 -4.79 -18.07 15.95
C PRO A 108 -5.29 -17.97 17.39
N LYS A 109 -5.05 -18.99 18.23
CA LYS A 109 -5.52 -18.98 19.62
C LYS A 109 -4.66 -18.04 20.47
N ALA A 110 -3.35 -18.10 20.29
CA ALA A 110 -2.42 -17.20 20.98
C ALA A 110 -2.70 -15.74 20.60
N PHE A 111 -2.87 -15.48 19.30
CA PHE A 111 -3.22 -14.17 18.78
C PHE A 111 -4.55 -13.66 19.37
N ASP A 112 -5.63 -14.44 19.33
CA ASP A 112 -6.95 -14.01 19.83
C ASP A 112 -6.92 -13.65 21.32
N SER A 113 -6.23 -14.46 22.13
CA SER A 113 -6.03 -14.16 23.55
C SER A 113 -5.31 -12.81 23.75
N GLN A 114 -4.22 -12.60 23.00
CA GLN A 114 -3.37 -11.44 23.15
C GLN A 114 -4.03 -10.15 22.65
N VAL A 115 -4.65 -10.16 21.47
CA VAL A 115 -5.34 -8.97 20.91
C VAL A 115 -6.50 -8.50 21.79
N ARG A 116 -7.18 -9.44 22.47
CA ARG A 116 -8.24 -9.15 23.44
C ARG A 116 -7.69 -8.59 24.74
N ALA A 117 -6.66 -9.21 25.30
CA ALA A 117 -6.00 -8.73 26.52
C ALA A 117 -5.43 -7.31 26.34
N LEU A 118 -4.88 -7.02 25.16
CA LEU A 118 -4.38 -5.70 24.81
C LEU A 118 -5.49 -4.73 24.36
N GLY A 119 -6.73 -5.19 24.25
CA GLY A 119 -7.89 -4.36 23.93
C GLY A 119 -7.83 -3.71 22.55
N LEU A 120 -7.18 -4.35 21.57
CA LEU A 120 -7.13 -3.88 20.18
C LEU A 120 -8.13 -4.58 19.25
N PHE A 121 -8.71 -5.72 19.66
CA PHE A 121 -9.65 -6.49 18.85
C PHE A 121 -10.75 -5.65 18.16
N PRO A 122 -11.43 -4.68 18.83
CA PRO A 122 -12.53 -3.94 18.21
C PRO A 122 -12.12 -2.97 17.09
N TYR A 123 -10.82 -2.70 16.91
CA TYR A 123 -10.34 -1.74 15.93
C TYR A 123 -10.01 -2.37 14.56
N PHE A 124 -9.97 -3.69 14.49
CA PHE A 124 -9.68 -4.39 13.24
C PHE A 124 -10.98 -4.86 12.60
N GLU A 125 -11.14 -4.56 11.31
CA GLU A 125 -12.30 -5.00 10.54
C GLU A 125 -12.27 -6.52 10.39
N HIS A 126 -11.10 -7.07 10.04
CA HIS A 126 -10.87 -8.51 9.96
C HIS A 126 -9.44 -8.88 10.39
N ILE A 127 -9.33 -10.10 10.91
CA ILE A 127 -8.09 -10.69 11.43
C ILE A 127 -7.79 -11.95 10.61
N HIS A 128 -6.56 -12.02 10.08
CA HIS A 128 -6.02 -13.18 9.40
C HIS A 128 -4.76 -13.66 10.14
N SER A 129 -4.96 -14.53 11.13
CA SER A 129 -3.89 -15.15 11.92
C SER A 129 -3.55 -16.56 11.41
N GLY A 130 -2.34 -17.04 11.68
CA GLY A 130 -1.86 -18.35 11.25
C GLY A 130 -1.46 -18.39 9.78
N ILE A 131 -1.21 -17.23 9.17
CA ILE A 131 -0.90 -17.11 7.75
C ILE A 131 0.61 -16.95 7.56
N HIS A 132 1.26 -18.02 7.13
CA HIS A 132 2.70 -18.00 6.85
C HIS A 132 3.04 -17.41 5.48
N ASN A 133 2.21 -17.70 4.47
CA ASN A 133 2.39 -17.18 3.12
C ASN A 133 1.53 -15.92 2.92
N LYS A 134 2.10 -14.76 3.25
CA LYS A 134 1.38 -13.48 3.14
C LYS A 134 1.16 -13.04 1.68
N GLU A 135 2.11 -13.32 0.78
CA GLU A 135 2.01 -12.93 -0.64
C GLU A 135 0.82 -13.60 -1.35
N GLU A 136 0.48 -14.85 -1.02
CA GLU A 136 -0.70 -15.53 -1.57
C GLU A 136 -2.00 -15.05 -0.92
N HIS A 137 -1.93 -14.61 0.34
CA HIS A 137 -3.13 -14.28 1.13
C HIS A 137 -3.58 -12.83 0.97
N ILE A 138 -2.66 -11.87 0.79
CA ILE A 138 -3.03 -10.45 0.60
C ILE A 138 -4.02 -10.27 -0.56
N PRO A 139 -3.85 -10.87 -1.75
CA PRO A 139 -4.81 -10.71 -2.86
C PRO A 139 -6.22 -11.23 -2.52
N LEU A 140 -6.30 -12.32 -1.74
CA LEU A 140 -7.57 -12.91 -1.30
C LEU A 140 -8.28 -11.96 -0.33
N LEU A 141 -7.55 -11.45 0.67
CA LEU A 141 -8.02 -10.44 1.62
C LEU A 141 -8.51 -9.19 0.88
N MET A 142 -7.71 -8.66 -0.04
CA MET A 142 -8.05 -7.47 -0.80
C MET A 142 -9.33 -7.66 -1.62
N LYS A 143 -9.46 -8.80 -2.31
CA LYS A 143 -10.65 -9.13 -3.08
C LYS A 143 -11.88 -9.29 -2.18
N GLN A 144 -11.74 -9.97 -1.05
CA GLN A 144 -12.82 -10.21 -0.09
C GLN A 144 -13.38 -8.91 0.49
N HIS A 145 -12.51 -7.93 0.74
CA HIS A 145 -12.85 -6.68 1.43
C HIS A 145 -12.92 -5.45 0.51
N GLY A 146 -12.79 -5.63 -0.81
CA GLY A 146 -12.85 -4.56 -1.79
C GLY A 146 -11.73 -3.52 -1.63
N LEU A 147 -10.53 -3.96 -1.26
CA LEU A 147 -9.37 -3.08 -1.08
C LEU A 147 -8.72 -2.80 -2.43
N ARG A 148 -8.29 -1.56 -2.66
CA ARG A 148 -7.62 -1.16 -3.89
C ARG A 148 -6.12 -1.00 -3.66
N PRO A 149 -5.25 -1.45 -4.57
CA PRO A 149 -3.81 -1.36 -4.36
C PRO A 149 -3.32 0.07 -4.11
N GLU A 150 -3.86 1.05 -4.84
CA GLU A 150 -3.43 2.46 -4.77
C GLU A 150 -3.74 3.17 -3.44
N ASP A 151 -4.59 2.60 -2.60
CA ASP A 151 -4.97 3.16 -1.29
C ASP A 151 -4.77 2.17 -0.13
N THR A 152 -4.01 1.10 -0.35
CA THR A 152 -3.72 0.07 0.65
C THR A 152 -2.23 0.00 0.93
N ALA A 153 -1.86 -0.10 2.21
CA ALA A 153 -0.49 -0.35 2.62
C ALA A 153 -0.39 -1.54 3.58
N PHE A 154 0.72 -2.26 3.49
CA PHE A 154 1.14 -3.24 4.49
C PHE A 154 2.19 -2.60 5.40
N ILE A 155 2.01 -2.72 6.72
CA ILE A 155 2.94 -2.22 7.73
C ILE A 155 3.53 -3.42 8.47
N GLY A 156 4.86 -3.55 8.43
CA GLY A 156 5.60 -4.66 9.05
C GLY A 156 7.02 -4.26 9.43
N ASP A 157 7.64 -5.02 10.32
CA ASP A 157 9.00 -4.78 10.81
C ASP A 157 10.06 -5.68 10.15
N MET A 158 9.63 -6.65 9.35
CA MET A 158 10.52 -7.62 8.71
C MET A 158 10.51 -7.51 7.19
N GLN A 159 11.60 -7.97 6.57
CA GLN A 159 11.77 -7.98 5.11
C GLN A 159 10.65 -8.74 4.39
N HIS A 160 10.15 -9.84 4.97
CA HIS A 160 9.11 -10.66 4.34
C HIS A 160 7.79 -9.88 4.15
N ASP A 161 7.48 -8.93 5.04
CA ASP A 161 6.29 -8.10 4.94
C ASP A 161 6.37 -7.15 3.74
N ILE A 162 7.54 -6.55 3.57
CA ILE A 162 7.83 -5.63 2.46
C ILE A 162 7.83 -6.39 1.13
N ASP A 163 8.51 -7.54 1.09
CA ASP A 163 8.54 -8.38 -0.10
C ASP A 163 7.13 -8.87 -0.48
N ALA A 164 6.30 -9.23 0.50
CA ALA A 164 4.91 -9.63 0.26
C ALA A 164 4.06 -8.46 -0.28
N ALA A 165 4.23 -7.25 0.26
CA ALA A 165 3.55 -6.05 -0.21
C ALA A 165 3.89 -5.72 -1.68
N HIS A 166 5.18 -5.75 -2.03
CA HIS A 166 5.64 -5.44 -3.39
C HIS A 166 5.19 -6.48 -4.41
N ARG A 167 5.21 -7.77 -4.06
CA ARG A 167 4.75 -8.85 -4.97
C ARG A 167 3.31 -8.68 -5.41
N VAL A 168 2.48 -8.06 -4.58
CA VAL A 168 1.04 -7.84 -4.85
C VAL A 168 0.72 -6.40 -5.26
N GLY A 169 1.75 -5.54 -5.37
CA GLY A 169 1.63 -4.17 -5.86
C GLY A 169 0.97 -3.18 -4.89
N ILE A 170 1.08 -3.41 -3.58
CA ILE A 170 0.64 -2.45 -2.55
C ILE A 170 1.84 -1.79 -1.88
N THR A 171 1.63 -0.64 -1.24
CA THR A 171 2.70 0.06 -0.53
C THR A 171 3.21 -0.77 0.66
N GLY A 172 4.51 -1.03 0.71
CA GLY A 172 5.19 -1.64 1.86
C GLY A 172 5.80 -0.58 2.78
N ILE A 173 5.37 -0.54 4.04
CA ILE A 173 5.86 0.40 5.05
C ILE A 173 6.62 -0.38 6.13
N GLY A 174 7.92 -0.12 6.22
CA GLY A 174 8.80 -0.71 7.22
C GLY A 174 8.82 0.10 8.53
N VAL A 175 8.61 -0.56 9.67
CA VAL A 175 8.79 0.03 11.01
C VAL A 175 10.04 -0.54 11.70
N LEU A 176 10.82 0.31 12.38
CA LEU A 176 12.08 -0.10 13.03
C LEU A 176 11.92 -0.57 14.49
N THR A 177 10.72 -1.02 14.85
CA THR A 177 10.35 -1.39 16.22
C THR A 177 10.58 -2.87 16.55
N GLY A 178 10.85 -3.71 15.55
CA GLY A 178 10.78 -5.17 15.71
C GLY A 178 12.08 -5.94 15.49
N TYR A 179 12.01 -6.99 14.68
CA TYR A 179 12.99 -8.05 14.52
C TYR A 179 14.11 -7.64 13.58
N ASN A 180 13.81 -7.14 12.37
CA ASN A 180 14.87 -6.67 11.47
C ASN A 180 15.37 -5.28 11.85
N ASN A 181 16.68 -5.09 11.72
CA ASN A 181 17.29 -3.76 11.86
C ASN A 181 17.12 -2.93 10.57
N ALA A 182 17.48 -1.65 10.66
CA ALA A 182 17.31 -0.72 9.53
C ALA A 182 18.04 -1.16 8.26
N GLN A 183 19.23 -1.76 8.36
CA GLN A 183 19.99 -2.23 7.21
C GLN A 183 19.31 -3.42 6.53
N GLN A 184 18.87 -4.41 7.32
CA GLN A 184 18.13 -5.57 6.83
C GLN A 184 16.83 -5.15 6.16
N LEU A 185 16.01 -4.35 6.84
CA LEU A 185 14.71 -3.92 6.31
C LEU A 185 14.86 -3.07 5.03
N SER A 186 15.89 -2.23 4.96
CA SER A 186 16.19 -1.43 3.77
C SER A 186 16.59 -2.27 2.54
N ALA A 187 17.10 -3.49 2.72
CA ALA A 187 17.47 -4.36 1.61
C ALA A 187 16.26 -4.79 0.76
N SER A 188 15.06 -4.85 1.37
CA SER A 188 13.78 -5.07 0.67
C SER A 188 13.17 -3.79 0.10
N LYS A 189 13.85 -2.64 0.20
CA LYS A 189 13.48 -1.36 -0.41
C LYS A 189 12.03 -0.90 -0.10
N PRO A 190 11.63 -0.81 1.19
CA PRO A 190 10.29 -0.37 1.53
C PRO A 190 9.97 1.01 0.92
N ASP A 191 8.72 1.23 0.52
CA ASP A 191 8.27 2.51 -0.01
C ASP A 191 8.42 3.64 1.02
N PHE A 192 8.22 3.29 2.29
CA PHE A 192 8.50 4.14 3.44
C PHE A 192 9.17 3.33 4.54
N ILE A 193 10.19 3.89 5.17
CA ILE A 193 10.77 3.37 6.40
C ILE A 193 10.63 4.43 7.50
N VAL A 194 10.08 4.02 8.64
CA VAL A 194 9.81 4.91 9.77
C VAL A 194 10.35 4.31 11.06
N PRO A 195 10.81 5.13 12.03
CA PRO A 195 11.29 4.61 13.29
C PRO A 195 10.18 3.92 14.09
N ASP A 196 8.94 4.43 14.01
CA ASP A 196 7.77 3.93 14.72
C ASP A 196 6.46 4.42 14.08
N LEU A 197 5.32 4.02 14.67
CA LEU A 197 4.00 4.42 14.21
C LEU A 197 3.65 5.90 14.48
N ALA A 198 4.32 6.57 15.42
CA ALA A 198 4.13 8.01 15.62
C ALA A 198 4.69 8.81 14.44
N ALA A 199 5.87 8.43 13.94
CA ALA A 199 6.45 9.02 12.74
C ALA A 199 5.55 8.78 11.51
N LEU A 200 5.01 7.58 11.34
CA LEU A 200 4.05 7.29 10.27
C LEU A 200 2.82 8.18 10.35
N LYS A 201 2.22 8.31 11.55
CA LYS A 201 1.08 9.22 11.77
C LYS A 201 1.42 10.65 11.40
N GLY A 202 2.61 11.12 11.79
CA GLY A 202 3.11 12.45 11.44
C GLY A 202 3.20 12.67 9.93
N LEU A 203 3.71 11.69 9.18
CA LEU A 203 3.76 11.73 7.71
C LEU A 203 2.37 11.78 7.09
N MET A 204 1.45 10.94 7.59
CA MET A 204 0.06 10.91 7.11
C MET A 204 -0.66 12.24 7.37
N LEU A 205 -0.48 12.85 8.55
CA LEU A 205 -1.07 14.15 8.88
C LEU A 205 -0.50 15.28 8.01
N ARG A 206 0.82 15.27 7.74
CA ARG A 206 1.44 16.24 6.84
C ARG A 206 0.92 16.10 5.41
N ALA A 207 0.74 14.88 4.92
CA ALA A 207 0.15 14.63 3.61
C ALA A 207 -1.31 15.11 3.52
N MET A 208 -2.07 15.10 4.62
CA MET A 208 -3.42 15.69 4.68
C MET A 208 -3.41 17.22 4.75
N ALA A 209 -2.43 17.79 5.45
CA ALA A 209 -2.33 19.24 5.66
C ALA A 209 -1.65 19.97 4.50
N ALA A 210 -0.95 19.26 3.62
CA ALA A 210 -0.36 19.85 2.43
C ALA A 210 -1.46 20.45 1.54
N PRO A 211 -1.31 21.69 1.06
CA PRO A 211 -2.24 22.26 0.09
C PRO A 211 -2.30 21.34 -1.13
N ALA A 212 -3.49 21.19 -1.72
CA ALA A 212 -3.63 20.46 -2.97
C ALA A 212 -2.65 21.05 -3.99
N PRO A 213 -1.97 20.20 -4.80
CA PRO A 213 -1.05 20.71 -5.81
C PRO A 213 -1.80 21.65 -6.74
N ASP A 214 -1.16 22.75 -7.12
CA ASP A 214 -1.71 23.67 -8.10
C ASP A 214 -2.03 22.94 -9.40
N GLU A 215 -3.20 23.24 -9.97
CA GLU A 215 -3.79 22.50 -11.08
C GLU A 215 -4.31 23.47 -12.13
N ILE A 216 -3.99 23.21 -13.39
CA ILE A 216 -4.56 23.91 -14.55
C ILE A 216 -5.72 23.07 -15.08
N ARG A 217 -6.83 23.73 -15.43
CA ARG A 217 -8.06 23.08 -15.92
C ARG A 217 -8.49 23.63 -17.27
N ILE A 218 -8.84 22.72 -18.16
CA ILE A 218 -9.55 23.01 -19.41
C ILE A 218 -10.91 22.35 -19.30
N ASN A 219 -11.96 23.16 -19.11
CA ASN A 219 -13.31 22.65 -18.93
C ASN A 219 -14.08 22.74 -20.24
N GLY A 220 -14.76 21.67 -20.62
CA GLY A 220 -15.67 21.64 -21.74
C GLY A 220 -15.02 21.74 -23.12
N LEU A 221 -13.83 21.17 -23.32
CA LEU A 221 -13.22 21.09 -24.65
C LEU A 221 -14.06 20.19 -25.56
N GLU A 222 -14.81 20.78 -26.50
CA GLU A 222 -15.64 20.05 -27.44
C GLU A 222 -14.89 19.72 -28.73
N PHE A 223 -15.04 18.48 -29.20
CA PHE A 223 -14.52 18.02 -30.48
C PHE A 223 -15.36 16.88 -31.04
N SER A 224 -15.17 16.57 -32.33
CA SER A 224 -15.82 15.44 -32.98
C SER A 224 -14.80 14.36 -33.34
N CYS A 225 -15.11 13.11 -33.04
CA CYS A 225 -14.33 11.95 -33.47
C CYS A 225 -15.21 10.71 -33.72
N CYS A 226 -14.69 9.75 -34.47
CA CYS A 226 -15.34 8.47 -34.72
C CYS A 226 -15.09 7.52 -33.54
N ILE A 227 -16.09 7.34 -32.67
CA ILE A 227 -15.94 6.56 -31.44
C ILE A 227 -17.18 5.73 -31.10
N GLY A 228 -16.96 4.46 -30.81
CA GLY A 228 -18.01 3.53 -30.36
C GLY A 228 -17.69 2.08 -30.67
N VAL A 229 -18.41 1.15 -30.05
CA VAL A 229 -18.25 -0.30 -30.25
C VAL A 229 -18.93 -0.79 -31.55
N PRO A 230 -20.14 -0.34 -31.90
CA PRO A 230 -20.73 -0.62 -33.21
C PRO A 230 -19.95 0.04 -34.34
N ASP A 231 -19.93 -0.59 -35.52
CA ASP A 231 -19.33 0.01 -36.72
C ASP A 231 -20.04 1.29 -37.15
N GLU A 232 -21.36 1.34 -37.01
CA GLU A 232 -22.20 2.52 -37.29
C GLU A 232 -21.77 3.74 -36.47
N GLU A 233 -21.42 3.53 -35.20
CA GLU A 233 -20.92 4.61 -34.34
C GLU A 233 -19.55 5.15 -34.77
N ARG A 234 -18.77 4.37 -35.53
CA ARG A 234 -17.46 4.79 -36.06
C ARG A 234 -17.54 5.28 -37.50
N ALA A 235 -18.69 5.15 -38.16
CA ALA A 235 -18.88 5.61 -39.52
C ALA A 235 -18.96 7.15 -39.58
N GLU A 236 -19.63 7.76 -38.60
CA GLU A 236 -19.84 9.21 -38.54
C GLU A 236 -19.19 9.82 -37.29
N PRO A 237 -18.59 11.03 -37.39
CA PRO A 237 -18.05 11.73 -36.23
C PRO A 237 -19.14 12.09 -35.21
N GLN A 238 -18.85 11.89 -33.93
CA GLN A 238 -19.76 12.20 -32.83
C GLN A 238 -19.16 13.27 -31.93
N ARG A 239 -20.01 14.14 -31.36
CA ARG A 239 -19.59 15.16 -30.40
C ARG A 239 -19.16 14.52 -29.09
N ILE A 240 -17.94 14.84 -28.66
CA ILE A 240 -17.35 14.50 -27.38
C ILE A 240 -16.99 15.80 -26.65
N ARG A 241 -17.16 15.81 -25.33
CA ARG A 241 -16.69 16.90 -24.46
C ARG A 241 -15.64 16.36 -23.50
N ALA A 242 -14.51 17.05 -23.38
CA ALA A 242 -13.45 16.71 -22.45
C ALA A 242 -13.33 17.76 -21.34
N ASP A 243 -13.28 17.28 -20.10
CA ASP A 243 -12.88 18.05 -18.93
C ASP A 243 -11.50 17.56 -18.49
N ILE A 244 -10.50 18.43 -18.54
CA ILE A 244 -9.09 18.11 -18.39
C ILE A 244 -8.53 18.88 -17.21
N ALA A 245 -7.78 18.18 -16.36
CA ALA A 245 -7.11 18.75 -15.21
C ALA A 245 -5.69 18.19 -15.13
N PHE A 246 -4.68 19.04 -14.99
CA PHE A 246 -3.30 18.59 -14.91
C PHE A 246 -2.46 19.47 -13.98
N ILE A 247 -1.42 18.84 -13.42
CA ILE A 247 -0.46 19.49 -12.55
C ILE A 247 0.73 19.94 -13.42
N PRO A 248 1.04 21.24 -13.50
CA PRO A 248 2.16 21.75 -14.29
C PRO A 248 3.51 21.22 -13.79
N PRO A 249 4.57 21.29 -14.63
CA PRO A 249 5.91 20.84 -14.26
C PRO A 249 6.47 21.61 -13.05
N LEU A 250 6.23 22.93 -13.02
CA LEU A 250 6.58 23.83 -11.93
C LEU A 250 5.31 24.35 -11.24
N PRO A 251 5.33 24.61 -9.92
CA PRO A 251 4.23 25.29 -9.26
C PRO A 251 4.11 26.74 -9.77
N PRO A 252 2.91 27.34 -9.81
CA PRO A 252 2.69 28.72 -10.26
C PRO A 252 3.56 29.77 -9.58
N ALA A 253 3.93 29.56 -8.32
CA ALA A 253 4.84 30.44 -7.59
C ALA A 253 6.24 30.54 -8.22
N ASP A 254 6.66 29.49 -8.95
CA ASP A 254 7.99 29.35 -9.55
C ASP A 254 7.95 29.54 -11.08
N MET A 255 6.81 29.94 -11.66
CA MET A 255 6.67 30.12 -13.11
C MET A 255 7.27 31.44 -13.62
N GLU A 256 7.47 32.43 -12.74
CA GLU A 256 8.01 33.77 -13.06
C GLU A 256 7.26 34.51 -14.20
N ASP A 257 5.99 34.17 -14.43
CA ASP A 257 5.17 34.68 -15.53
C ASP A 257 5.73 34.38 -16.95
N ASP A 258 6.52 33.31 -17.07
CA ASP A 258 7.05 32.81 -18.35
C ASP A 258 6.23 31.63 -18.86
N ILE A 259 5.75 31.73 -20.11
CA ILE A 259 4.99 30.66 -20.76
C ILE A 259 5.81 29.39 -20.98
N GLU A 260 7.14 29.51 -21.10
CA GLU A 260 8.06 28.38 -21.25
C GLU A 260 8.20 27.55 -19.97
N HIS A 261 7.80 28.10 -18.81
CA HIS A 261 7.79 27.42 -17.52
C HIS A 261 6.47 26.70 -17.20
N THR A 262 5.51 26.72 -18.14
CA THR A 262 4.20 26.08 -17.98
C THR A 262 3.77 25.35 -19.25
N ILE A 263 2.57 24.77 -19.22
CA ILE A 263 1.98 24.09 -20.36
C ILE A 263 1.05 25.06 -21.08
N ASP A 264 1.34 25.33 -22.35
CA ASP A 264 0.44 26.03 -23.26
C ASP A 264 -0.82 25.18 -23.48
N TYR A 265 -1.91 25.55 -22.81
CA TYR A 265 -3.19 24.87 -22.87
C TYR A 265 -3.87 25.00 -24.24
N GLU A 266 -3.53 25.99 -25.06
CA GLU A 266 -4.00 26.12 -26.44
C GLU A 266 -3.29 25.10 -27.34
N ALA A 267 -1.97 24.99 -27.25
CA ALA A 267 -1.20 23.95 -27.94
C ALA A 267 -1.64 22.55 -27.51
N LEU A 268 -1.85 22.34 -26.20
CA LEU A 268 -2.35 21.08 -25.66
C LEU A 268 -3.73 20.73 -26.22
N SER A 269 -4.68 21.68 -26.20
CA SER A 269 -6.04 21.45 -26.72
C SER A 269 -6.00 21.04 -28.19
N ARG A 270 -5.22 21.74 -29.02
CA ARG A 270 -5.06 21.39 -30.45
C ARG A 270 -4.45 20.00 -30.63
N HIS A 271 -3.45 19.64 -29.82
CA HIS A 271 -2.82 18.33 -29.88
C HIS A 271 -3.82 17.20 -29.55
N LEU A 272 -4.58 17.34 -28.47
CA LEU A 272 -5.55 16.32 -28.05
C LEU A 272 -6.68 16.14 -29.07
N VAL A 273 -7.19 17.24 -29.64
CA VAL A 273 -8.20 17.17 -30.71
C VAL A 273 -7.65 16.44 -31.94
N ALA A 274 -6.41 16.75 -32.35
CA ALA A 274 -5.77 16.06 -33.46
C ALA A 274 -5.59 14.56 -33.15
N LEU A 275 -5.19 14.22 -31.92
CA LEU A 275 -5.01 12.83 -31.49
C LEU A 275 -6.32 12.02 -31.56
N ALA A 276 -7.44 12.62 -31.18
CA ALA A 276 -8.75 11.98 -31.30
C ALA A 276 -9.23 11.78 -32.75
N GLN A 277 -8.75 12.60 -33.69
CA GLN A 277 -9.15 12.55 -35.10
C GLN A 277 -8.29 11.61 -35.95
N GLN A 278 -7.11 11.20 -35.47
CA GLN A 278 -6.18 10.36 -36.25
C GLN A 278 -6.72 8.96 -36.54
N GLN A 279 -7.36 8.31 -35.56
CA GLN A 279 -7.85 6.94 -35.72
C GLN A 279 -9.16 6.72 -34.96
N PRO A 280 -10.14 5.99 -35.55
CA PRO A 280 -11.33 5.59 -34.83
C PRO A 280 -10.98 4.76 -33.60
N VAL A 281 -11.67 5.02 -32.49
CA VAL A 281 -11.50 4.32 -31.22
C VAL A 281 -12.77 3.61 -30.82
N ARG A 282 -12.66 2.46 -30.15
CA ARG A 282 -13.84 1.70 -29.72
C ARG A 282 -14.40 2.19 -28.38
N LEU A 283 -13.51 2.62 -27.50
CA LEU A 283 -13.77 2.83 -26.07
C LEU A 283 -13.36 4.24 -25.64
N LEU A 284 -14.20 4.88 -24.81
CA LEU A 284 -13.88 6.17 -24.19
C LEU A 284 -12.70 6.04 -23.23
N GLU A 285 -12.59 4.90 -22.55
CA GLU A 285 -11.50 4.52 -21.65
C GLU A 285 -10.15 4.59 -22.36
N THR A 286 -10.08 4.05 -23.58
CA THR A 286 -8.86 4.07 -24.38
C THR A 286 -8.46 5.49 -24.76
N LEU A 287 -9.43 6.31 -25.18
CA LEU A 287 -9.17 7.68 -25.58
C LEU A 287 -8.78 8.57 -24.38
N ALA A 288 -9.51 8.47 -23.27
CA ALA A 288 -9.24 9.21 -22.04
C ALA A 288 -7.85 8.88 -21.48
N HIS A 289 -7.47 7.60 -21.47
CA HIS A 289 -6.13 7.19 -21.03
C HIS A 289 -5.03 7.71 -21.97
N ARG A 290 -5.24 7.66 -23.30
CA ARG A 290 -4.30 8.22 -24.28
C ARG A 290 -4.10 9.72 -24.08
N PHE A 291 -5.17 10.47 -23.84
CA PHE A 291 -5.09 11.90 -23.55
C PHE A 291 -4.29 12.17 -22.27
N ALA A 292 -4.65 11.49 -21.17
CA ALA A 292 -3.96 11.66 -19.89
C ALA A 292 -2.46 11.33 -20.00
N ARG A 293 -2.12 10.27 -20.76
CA ARG A 293 -0.73 9.89 -21.02
C ARG A 293 0.02 10.93 -21.85
N SER A 294 -0.57 11.42 -22.94
CA SER A 294 0.04 12.45 -23.81
C SER A 294 0.31 13.76 -23.06
N ILE A 295 -0.61 14.19 -22.19
CA ILE A 295 -0.39 15.40 -21.36
C ILE A 295 0.86 15.25 -20.45
N VAL A 296 1.12 14.04 -19.95
CA VAL A 296 2.29 13.78 -19.10
C VAL A 296 3.56 13.58 -19.93
N GLU A 297 3.51 12.71 -20.95
CA GLU A 297 4.70 12.31 -21.73
C GLU A 297 5.14 13.38 -22.74
N ASP A 298 4.20 14.07 -23.39
CA ASP A 298 4.50 15.01 -24.46
C ASP A 298 4.57 16.47 -23.97
N PHE A 299 3.80 16.82 -22.91
CA PHE A 299 3.72 18.18 -22.36
C PHE A 299 4.37 18.32 -20.98
N GLY A 300 4.90 17.24 -20.39
CA GLY A 300 5.67 17.31 -19.15
C GLY A 300 4.83 17.58 -17.88
N ALA A 301 3.52 17.36 -17.92
CA ALA A 301 2.71 17.45 -16.71
C ALA A 301 3.13 16.40 -15.67
N ARG A 302 3.15 16.76 -14.39
CA ARG A 302 3.45 15.78 -13.31
C ARG A 302 2.35 14.74 -13.13
N ARG A 303 1.12 15.12 -13.48
CA ARG A 303 -0.07 14.26 -13.47
C ARG A 303 -1.14 14.87 -14.36
N ALA A 304 -1.91 14.04 -15.03
CA ALA A 304 -3.11 14.46 -15.76
C ALA A 304 -4.32 13.60 -15.40
N CYS A 305 -5.50 14.23 -15.43
CA CYS A 305 -6.80 13.62 -15.30
C CYS A 305 -7.68 14.12 -16.44
N VAL A 306 -8.31 13.19 -17.15
CA VAL A 306 -9.16 13.49 -18.31
C VAL A 306 -10.49 12.78 -18.11
N GLU A 307 -11.57 13.55 -18.18
CA GLU A 307 -12.93 13.03 -18.22
C GLU A 307 -13.56 13.31 -19.58
N LEU A 308 -13.99 12.26 -20.27
CA LEU A 308 -14.65 12.37 -21.57
C LEU A 308 -16.13 12.08 -21.42
N HIS A 309 -16.96 12.95 -21.97
CA HIS A 309 -18.42 12.86 -21.99
C HIS A 309 -18.92 12.56 -23.40
N LYS A 310 -19.84 11.60 -23.50
CA LYS A 310 -20.54 11.19 -24.72
C LYS A 310 -22.05 11.30 -24.51
N PHE A 311 -22.79 11.67 -25.56
CA PHE A 311 -24.20 12.07 -25.48
C PHE A 311 -25.13 11.11 -26.24
N ILE A 312 -25.02 9.80 -25.99
CA ILE A 312 -25.76 8.77 -26.75
C ILE A 312 -27.00 8.20 -26.06
N LEU A 313 -27.12 8.36 -24.73
CA LEU A 313 -28.23 7.79 -23.99
C LEU A 313 -29.38 8.83 -23.91
N PRO A 314 -30.60 8.49 -24.35
CA PRO A 314 -31.70 9.46 -24.47
C PRO A 314 -32.17 10.03 -23.12
N ASP A 315 -32.06 9.23 -22.05
CA ASP A 315 -32.52 9.58 -20.71
C ASP A 315 -31.39 10.06 -19.77
N ALA A 316 -30.19 10.33 -20.31
CA ALA A 316 -29.05 10.82 -19.53
C ALA A 316 -28.45 12.09 -20.15
N ALA A 317 -27.97 13.01 -19.31
CA ALA A 317 -27.30 14.22 -19.78
C ALA A 317 -25.99 13.92 -20.53
N SER A 318 -25.25 12.89 -20.10
CA SER A 318 -24.08 12.32 -20.79
C SER A 318 -23.65 11.03 -20.09
N SER A 319 -22.95 10.15 -20.80
CA SER A 319 -22.12 9.09 -20.22
C SER A 319 -20.67 9.57 -20.17
N SER A 320 -19.99 9.44 -19.03
CA SER A 320 -18.60 9.86 -18.90
C SER A 320 -17.64 8.76 -18.44
N VAL A 321 -16.39 8.89 -18.86
CA VAL A 321 -15.26 8.06 -18.41
C VAL A 321 -14.14 8.98 -17.98
N ARG A 322 -13.62 8.72 -16.77
CA ARG A 322 -12.47 9.42 -16.21
C ARG A 322 -11.25 8.51 -16.20
N ALA A 323 -10.13 9.01 -16.72
CA ALA A 323 -8.82 8.37 -16.64
C ALA A 323 -7.80 9.32 -15.98
N SER A 324 -6.84 8.75 -15.26
CA SER A 324 -5.72 9.49 -14.66
C SER A 324 -4.40 8.83 -15.02
N TYR A 325 -3.36 9.65 -15.20
CA TYR A 325 -2.00 9.21 -15.52
C TYR A 325 -0.98 10.02 -14.72
N PRO A 326 -0.14 9.40 -13.87
CA PRO A 326 0.95 10.07 -13.17
C PRO A 326 2.24 10.09 -14.00
N ALA A 327 3.13 11.05 -13.75
CA ALA A 327 4.53 10.95 -14.17
C ALA A 327 5.21 9.77 -13.45
N ARG A 328 6.18 9.14 -14.12
CA ARG A 328 6.92 8.00 -13.58
C ARG A 328 7.99 8.39 -12.57
#